data_AF-A0A349F9D9-F1
#
_entry.id   AF-A0A349F9D9-F1
#
_cell.length_a   1.000
_cell.length_b   1.000
_cell.length_c   1.000
_cell.angle_alpha   90.00
_cell.angle_beta   90.00
_cell.angle_gamma   90.00
#
_symmetry.space_group_name_H-M   'P 1'
#
loop_
_entity.id
_entity.type
_entity.pdbx_description
1 polymer ?
#
loop_
_entity_poly.entity_id
_entity_poly.type
_entity_poly.pdbx_seq_one_letter_code
_entity_poly.pdbx_strand_id
1 'polypeptide(L)' 'MSNTATHQADAPQISFLLFLVLGAIGALTPLAIDMYLPAMPTIARDLGVGAGEVQITLTAYTAGFALGQLIHGP' A
#
# COMPACT_ATOMS: atom_id res chain seq x y z
N MET A 1 -30.74 -16.57 41.99
CA MET A 1 -30.41 -15.19 41.58
C MET A 1 -29.29 -15.30 40.56
N SER A 2 -29.56 -14.84 39.34
CA SER A 2 -28.85 -15.20 38.10
C SER A 2 -27.49 -14.51 37.99
N ASN A 3 -26.42 -15.29 37.79
CA ASN A 3 -25.12 -14.79 37.35
C ASN A 3 -25.17 -14.57 35.84
N THR A 4 -25.61 -13.39 35.42
CA THR A 4 -25.47 -12.96 34.02
C THR A 4 -24.09 -12.36 33.87
N ALA A 5 -23.09 -13.20 33.55
CA ALA A 5 -21.79 -12.73 33.10
C ALA A 5 -22.00 -11.98 31.77
N THR A 6 -22.05 -10.66 31.85
CA THR A 6 -21.98 -9.79 30.68
C THR A 6 -20.63 -10.06 30.02
N HIS A 7 -20.63 -10.67 28.84
CA HIS A 7 -19.47 -10.66 27.94
C HIS A 7 -19.22 -9.19 27.58
N GLN A 8 -18.39 -8.51 28.39
CA GLN A 8 -17.81 -7.23 28.06
C GLN A 8 -16.99 -7.47 26.79
N ALA A 9 -17.46 -6.99 25.65
CA ALA A 9 -16.68 -7.04 24.43
C ALA A 9 -15.47 -6.12 24.63
N ASP A 10 -14.30 -6.69 24.91
CA ASP A 10 -13.04 -5.95 24.90
C ASP A 10 -12.87 -5.30 23.53
N ALA A 11 -12.84 -3.96 23.50
CA ALA A 11 -12.53 -3.25 22.28
C ALA A 11 -11.12 -3.64 21.82
N PRO A 12 -10.90 -3.92 20.53
CA PRO A 12 -9.59 -4.30 20.04
C PRO A 12 -8.57 -3.19 20.33
N GLN A 13 -7.62 -3.49 21.22
CA GLN A 13 -6.50 -2.60 21.52
C GLN A 13 -5.49 -2.74 20.38
N ILE A 14 -5.43 -1.75 19.47
CA ILE A 14 -4.41 -1.71 18.42
C ILE A 14 -3.03 -1.58 19.10
N SER A 15 -2.20 -2.61 19.00
CA SER A 15 -0.81 -2.51 19.42
C SER A 15 -0.09 -1.44 18.61
N PHE A 16 0.77 -0.65 19.24
CA PHE A 16 1.59 0.37 18.56
C PHE A 16 2.39 -0.23 17.38
N LEU A 17 2.89 -1.46 17.54
CA LEU A 17 3.56 -2.17 16.46
C LEU A 17 2.62 -2.46 15.29
N LEU A 18 1.39 -2.91 15.56
CA LEU A 18 0.40 -3.17 14.53
C LEU A 18 0.04 -1.88 13.78
N PHE A 19 -0.14 -0.77 14.50
CA PHE A 19 -0.36 0.55 13.91
C PHE A 19 0.78 0.94 12.95
N LEU A 20 2.04 0.79 13.39
CA LEU A 20 3.20 1.08 12.54
C LEU A 20 3.26 0.18 11.30
N VAL A 21 2.98 -1.11 11.44
CA VAL A 21 3.00 -2.06 10.33
C VAL A 21 1.90 -1.75 9.31
N LEU A 22 0.66 -1.50 9.75
CA LEU A 22 -0.43 -1.14 8.85
C LEU A 22 -0.16 0.21 8.16
N GLY A 23 0.34 1.20 8.91
CA GLY A 23 0.74 2.49 8.35
C GLY A 23 1.85 2.35 7.31
N ALA A 24 2.87 1.53 7.58
CA ALA A 24 3.96 1.27 6.65
C ALA A 24 3.45 0.58 5.37
N ILE A 25 2.61 -0.45 5.49
CA ILE A 25 2.04 -1.16 4.35
C ILE A 25 1.17 -0.21 3.51
N GLY A 26 0.31 0.59 4.15
CA GLY A 26 -0.54 1.57 3.46
C GLY A 26 0.25 2.69 2.79
N ALA A 27 1.40 3.06 3.35
CA ALA A 27 2.29 4.08 2.78
C ALA A 27 3.12 3.58 1.58
N LEU A 28 3.20 2.27 1.32
CA LEU A 28 3.99 1.74 0.20
C LEU A 28 3.57 2.32 -1.15
N THR A 29 2.26 2.51 -1.36
CA THR A 29 1.73 3.02 -2.63
C THR A 29 2.13 4.47 -2.92
N PRO A 30 1.83 5.45 -2.06
CA PRO A 30 2.29 6.82 -2.28
C PRO A 30 3.82 6.91 -2.31
N LEU A 31 4.53 6.17 -1.45
CA LEU A 31 5.99 6.15 -1.43
C LEU A 31 6.59 5.67 -2.76
N ALA A 32 6.03 4.61 -3.35
CA ALA A 32 6.50 4.09 -4.63
C ALA A 32 6.34 5.13 -5.73
N ILE A 33 5.17 5.78 -5.83
CA ILE A 33 4.88 6.80 -6.85
C ILE A 33 5.81 8.01 -6.68
N ASP A 34 5.93 8.51 -5.45
CA ASP A 34 6.71 9.70 -5.11
C ASP A 34 8.21 9.52 -5.39
N MET A 35 8.75 8.31 -5.16
CA MET A 35 10.14 7.99 -5.49
C MET A 35 10.32 7.69 -6.98
N TYR A 36 9.30 7.12 -7.64
CA TYR A 36 9.40 6.72 -9.04
C TYR A 36 9.47 7.91 -9.99
N LEU A 37 8.57 8.88 -9.85
CA LEU A 37 8.46 10.05 -10.73
C LEU A 37 9.80 10.81 -10.91
N PRO A 38 10.53 11.20 -9.85
CA PRO A 38 11.83 11.87 -10.00
C PRO A 38 12.93 10.95 -10.53
N ALA A 39 12.81 9.63 -10.34
CA ALA A 39 13.79 8.65 -10.83
C ALA A 39 13.62 8.32 -12.32
N MET A 40 12.43 8.56 -12.90
CA MET A 40 12.13 8.19 -14.29
C MET A 40 13.15 8.66 -15.33
N PRO A 41 13.64 9.92 -15.33
CA PRO A 41 14.61 10.37 -16.33
C PRO A 41 15.93 9.61 -16.23
N THR A 42 16.35 9.28 -15.01
CA THR A 42 17.57 8.52 -14.73
C THR A 42 17.42 7.08 -15.20
N ILE A 43 16.29 6.43 -14.90
CA ILE A 43 15.99 5.06 -15.35
C ILE A 43 15.98 4.98 -16.88
N ALA A 44 15.33 5.94 -17.55
CA ALA A 44 15.24 6.00 -19.01
C ALA A 44 16.63 6.10 -19.65
N ARG A 45 17.49 6.99 -19.12
CA ARG A 45 18.87 7.15 -19.57
C ARG A 45 19.69 5.88 -19.37
N ASP A 46 19.63 5.31 -18.18
CA ASP A 46 20.49 4.19 -17.80
C ASP A 46 20.10 2.89 -18.55
N LEU A 47 18.83 2.76 -18.97
CA LEU A 47 18.34 1.64 -19.78
C LEU A 47 18.31 1.94 -21.29
N GLY A 48 18.60 3.17 -21.72
CA GLY A 48 18.56 3.58 -23.14
C GLY A 48 17.16 3.55 -23.77
N VAL A 49 16.11 3.69 -22.96
CA VAL A 49 14.69 3.63 -23.37
C VAL A 49 14.01 4.99 -23.30
N GLY A 50 12.84 5.13 -23.93
CA GLY A 50 12.03 6.33 -23.81
C GLY A 50 11.36 6.47 -22.43
N ALA A 51 11.07 7.70 -22.00
CA ALA A 51 10.35 7.96 -20.75
C ALA A 51 8.96 7.29 -20.70
N GLY A 52 8.31 7.14 -21.85
CA GLY A 52 7.03 6.42 -21.95
C GLY A 52 7.15 4.93 -21.64
N GLU A 53 8.27 4.29 -21.98
CA GLU A 53 8.51 2.88 -21.67
C GLU A 53 8.72 2.67 -20.17
N VAL A 54 9.44 3.59 -19.53
CA VAL A 54 9.57 3.63 -18.06
C VAL A 54 8.20 3.81 -17.40
N GLN A 55 7.30 4.63 -17.95
CA GLN A 55 5.96 4.83 -17.37
C GLN A 55 5.11 3.54 -17.33
N ILE A 56 5.35 2.59 -18.24
CA ILE A 56 4.60 1.33 -18.29
C ILE A 56 4.73 0.56 -16.98
N THR A 57 5.89 0.60 -16.31
CA THR A 57 6.07 -0.13 -15.05
C THR A 57 5.21 0.45 -13.92
N LEU A 58 5.08 1.78 -13.86
CA LEU A 58 4.22 2.47 -12.89
C LEU A 58 2.74 2.19 -13.19
N THR A 59 2.37 2.16 -14.47
CA THR A 59 1.03 1.74 -14.89
C THR A 59 0.74 0.29 -14.50
N ALA A 60 1.69 -0.63 -14.70
CA ALA A 60 1.55 -2.02 -14.29
C ALA A 60 1.41 -2.17 -12.77
N TYR A 61 2.20 -1.40 -12.00
CA TYR A 61 2.09 -1.33 -10.55
C TYR A 61 0.70 -0.87 -10.09
N THR A 62 0.22 0.25 -10.60
CA THR A 62 -1.10 0.82 -10.23
C THR A 62 -2.25 -0.07 -10.67
N ALA A 63 -2.17 -0.68 -11.86
CA ALA A 63 -3.14 -1.66 -12.33
C ALA A 63 -3.18 -2.89 -11.41
N GLY A 64 -2.03 -3.44 -11.04
CA GLY A 64 -1.93 -4.55 -10.09
C GLY A 64 -2.51 -4.21 -8.72
N PHE A 65 -2.21 -3.00 -8.22
CA PHE A 65 -2.78 -2.51 -6.95
C PHE A 65 -4.31 -2.39 -7.03
N ALA A 66 -4.83 -1.77 -8.08
CA ALA A 66 -6.27 -1.63 -8.29
C ALA A 66 -6.99 -2.99 -8.38
N LEU A 67 -6.38 -3.97 -9.05
CA LEU A 67 -6.89 -5.34 -9.10
C LEU A 67 -6.89 -5.99 -7.72
N GLY A 68 -5.83 -5.79 -6.92
CA GLY A 68 -5.75 -6.29 -5.55
C GLY A 68 -6.87 -5.73 -4.66
N GLN A 69 -7.13 -4.42 -4.79
CA GLN A 69 -8.22 -3.71 -4.10
C GLN A 69 -9.60 -4.20 -4.57
N LEU A 70 -9.77 -4.53 -5.85
CA LEU A 70 -11.02 -5.09 -6.35
C LEU A 70 -11.34 -6.46 -5.75
N ILE A 71 -10.31 -7.30 -5.54
CA ILE A 71 -10.47 -8.66 -4.99
C ILE A 71 -10.69 -8.64 -3.47
N HIS A 72 -9.96 -7.80 -2.74
CA HIS A 72 -9.97 -7.80 -1.27
C HIS A 72 -10.85 -6.70 -0.65
N GLY A 73 -11.32 -5.76 -1.47
CA GLY A 73 -11.96 -4.52 -1.02
C GLY A 73 -10.96 -3.35 -0.88
N PRO A 74 -11.46 -2.11 -0.91
CA PRO A 74 -10.67 -0.92 -0.58
C PRO A 74 -10.28 -0.86 0.90
#